data_AF-A0A7J8PUX0-F1
#
_entry.id   AF-A0A7J8PUX0-F1
#
_cell.length_a   1.000
_cell.length_b   1.000
_cell.length_c   1.000
_cell.angle_alpha   90.00
_cell.angle_beta   90.00
_cell.angle_gamma   90.00
#
_symmetry.space_group_name_H-M   'P 1'
#
loop_
_entity.id
_entity.type
_entity.pdbx_description
1 polymer ?
#
loop_
_entity_poly.entity_id
_entity_poly.type
_entity_poly.pdbx_seq_one_letter_code
_entity_poly.pdbx_strand_id
1 'polypeptide(L)'
;MSPYLYCFYTLLFQHLELVIRQRIPSIIALINKTIDELNAELDRIGRPIATDGGAQLYMILELCRAFDRVFKEHLDGGRPGGDRIFGVFDNQLPAALKKLPFDRYLSLKNVQKVVTEADGYQPHLIAPEQGYRRLIDGAISYFKGPAEASVDAVMFLLLL
;
A
#
# COMPACT_ATOMS: atom_id res chain seq x y z
N MET A 1 60.86 -4.71 -53.65
CA MET A 1 59.41 -4.78 -53.37
C MET A 1 58.68 -4.21 -54.58
N SER A 2 57.74 -4.93 -55.19
CA SER A 2 57.05 -4.47 -56.41
C SER A 2 56.19 -3.23 -56.11
N PRO A 3 56.18 -2.17 -56.96
CA PRO A 3 55.40 -0.94 -56.73
C PRO A 3 53.89 -1.19 -56.57
N TYR A 4 53.38 -2.26 -57.17
CA TYR A 4 51.99 -2.70 -57.00
C TYR A 4 51.67 -3.16 -55.58
N LEU A 5 52.63 -3.79 -54.90
CA LEU A 5 52.45 -4.24 -53.52
C LEU A 5 52.41 -3.04 -52.56
N TYR A 6 53.26 -2.04 -52.77
CA TYR A 6 53.25 -0.81 -51.97
C TYR A 6 51.92 -0.04 -52.12
N CYS A 7 51.43 0.10 -53.36
CA CYS A 7 50.14 0.75 -53.63
C CYS A 7 48.96 0.02 -52.95
N PHE A 8 48.96 -1.31 -52.97
CA PHE A 8 47.96 -2.13 -52.28
C PHE A 8 47.98 -1.90 -50.76
N TYR A 9 49.16 -1.92 -50.13
CA TYR A 9 49.30 -1.65 -48.70
C TYR A 9 48.80 -0.25 -48.33
N THR A 10 49.12 0.78 -49.13
CA THR A 10 48.66 2.14 -48.87
C THR A 10 47.14 2.29 -48.98
N LEU A 11 46.52 1.65 -49.98
CA LEU A 11 45.06 1.69 -50.16
C LEU A 11 44.34 0.96 -49.03
N LEU A 12 44.85 -0.21 -48.63
CA LEU A 12 44.32 -0.98 -47.51
C LEU A 12 44.41 -0.18 -46.21
N PHE A 13 45.56 0.46 -45.95
CA PHE A 13 45.76 1.26 -44.74
C PHE A 13 44.83 2.47 -44.69
N GLN A 14 44.67 3.19 -45.80
CA GLN A 14 43.73 4.31 -45.90
C GLN A 14 42.27 3.87 -45.70
N HIS A 15 41.88 2.73 -46.27
CA HIS A 15 40.54 2.21 -46.10
C HIS A 15 40.28 1.79 -44.65
N LEU A 16 41.24 1.11 -44.01
CA LEU A 16 41.15 0.73 -42.60
C LEU A 16 41.05 1.95 -41.68
N GLU A 17 41.89 2.97 -41.91
CA GLU A 17 41.84 4.22 -41.15
C GLU A 17 40.47 4.91 -41.26
N LEU A 18 39.92 4.98 -42.48
CA LEU A 18 38.61 5.56 -42.73
C LEU A 18 37.50 4.80 -42.01
N VAL A 19 37.50 3.47 -42.08
CA VAL A 19 36.51 2.63 -41.40
C VAL A 19 36.61 2.78 -39.88
N ILE A 20 37.83 2.78 -39.32
CA ILE A 20 38.05 2.98 -37.88
C ILE A 20 37.51 4.35 -37.44
N ARG A 21 37.87 5.42 -38.15
CA ARG A 21 37.40 6.79 -37.86
C ARG A 21 35.87 6.90 -37.92
N GLN A 22 35.23 6.23 -38.88
CA GLN A 22 33.77 6.22 -39.00
C GLN A 22 33.09 5.42 -37.89
N ARG A 23 33.72 4.38 -37.36
CA ARG A 23 33.15 3.53 -36.30
C ARG A 23 33.34 4.10 -34.89
N ILE A 24 34.41 4.85 -34.64
CA ILE A 24 34.70 5.43 -33.32
C ILE A 24 33.49 6.20 -32.71
N PRO A 25 32.82 7.13 -33.42
CA PRO A 25 31.68 7.86 -32.86
C PRO A 25 30.52 6.94 -32.44
N SER A 26 30.23 5.92 -33.25
CA SER A 26 29.17 4.95 -32.95
C SER A 26 29.52 4.09 -31.74
N ILE A 27 30.79 3.72 -31.56
CA ILE A 27 31.25 2.97 -30.39
C ILE A 27 31.15 3.83 -29.13
N ILE A 28 31.57 5.10 -29.20
CA ILE A 28 31.45 6.04 -28.08
C ILE A 28 29.99 6.22 -27.67
N ALA A 29 29.09 6.40 -28.64
CA ALA A 29 27.65 6.52 -28.38
C ALA A 29 27.08 5.26 -27.71
N LEU A 30 27.50 4.07 -28.16
CA LEU A 30 27.08 2.81 -27.57
C LEU A 30 27.56 2.70 -26.12
N ILE A 31 28.84 3.00 -25.84
CA ILE A 31 29.40 2.96 -24.49
C ILE A 31 28.66 3.92 -23.57
N ASN A 32 28.44 5.17 -23.98
CA ASN A 32 27.73 6.14 -23.16
C ASN A 32 26.30 5.70 -22.85
N LYS A 33 25.58 5.18 -23.86
CA LYS A 33 24.24 4.63 -23.65
C LYS A 33 24.26 3.47 -22.65
N THR A 34 25.20 2.54 -22.79
CA THR A 34 25.32 1.41 -21.85
C THR A 34 25.67 1.87 -20.43
N ILE A 35 26.49 2.92 -20.28
CA ILE A 35 26.78 3.53 -18.97
C ILE A 35 25.49 4.10 -18.35
N ASP A 36 24.70 4.84 -19.13
CA ASP A 36 23.45 5.42 -18.65
C ASP A 36 22.45 4.33 -18.23
N GLU A 37 22.34 3.26 -19.02
CA GLU A 37 21.49 2.11 -18.71
C GLU A 37 21.94 1.39 -17.43
N LEU A 38 23.24 1.15 -17.26
CA LEU A 38 23.79 0.52 -16.05
C LEU A 38 23.61 1.40 -14.82
N ASN A 39 23.78 2.71 -14.93
CA ASN A 39 23.56 3.64 -13.81
C ASN A 39 22.08 3.67 -13.39
N ALA A 40 21.16 3.68 -14.36
CA ALA A 40 19.73 3.61 -14.05
C ALA A 40 19.35 2.28 -13.36
N GLU A 41 19.99 1.17 -13.76
CA GLU A 41 19.81 -0.13 -13.11
C GLU A 41 20.40 -0.15 -11.69
N LEU A 42 21.60 0.41 -11.50
CA LEU A 42 22.23 0.59 -10.19
C LEU A 42 21.38 1.43 -9.24
N ASP A 43 20.82 2.54 -9.72
CA ASP A 43 19.92 3.39 -8.92
C ASP A 43 18.65 2.64 -8.50
N ARG A 44 18.16 1.74 -9.35
CA ARG A 44 17.01 0.88 -9.03
C ARG A 44 17.34 -0.22 -8.03
N ILE A 45 18.53 -0.82 -8.11
CA ILE A 45 19.00 -1.86 -7.19
C ILE A 45 19.32 -1.27 -5.81
N GLY A 46 19.81 -0.03 -5.78
CA GLY A 46 20.16 0.69 -4.57
C GLY A 46 21.67 0.85 -4.38
N ARG A 47 22.04 1.63 -3.36
CA ARG A 47 23.44 1.96 -3.10
C ARG A 47 24.20 0.80 -2.43
N PRO A 48 25.52 0.71 -2.61
CA PRO A 48 26.34 -0.30 -1.95
C PRO A 48 26.19 -0.23 -0.43
N ILE A 49 26.08 -1.39 0.22
CA ILE A 49 26.04 -1.52 1.67
C ILE A 49 27.46 -1.29 2.21
N ALA A 50 27.59 -0.38 3.18
CA ALA A 50 28.88 -0.13 3.81
C ALA A 50 29.35 -1.36 4.61
N THR A 51 30.66 -1.60 4.62
CA THR A 51 31.26 -2.78 5.27
C THR A 51 31.59 -2.55 6.74
N ASP A 52 31.68 -1.29 7.19
CA ASP A 52 31.89 -0.96 8.59
C ASP A 52 30.55 -0.87 9.36
N GLY A 53 30.57 -1.33 10.61
CA GLY A 53 29.35 -1.41 11.42
C GLY A 53 28.69 -0.04 11.71
N GLY A 54 29.46 1.04 11.71
CA GLY A 54 28.94 2.39 11.94
C GLY A 54 28.11 2.91 10.77
N ALA A 55 28.61 2.74 9.55
CA ALA A 55 27.90 3.10 8.34
C ALA A 55 26.70 2.17 8.07
N GLN A 56 26.77 0.89 8.46
CA GLN A 56 25.60 0.00 8.43
C GLN A 56 24.48 0.52 9.35
N LEU A 57 24.80 0.91 10.58
CA LEU A 57 23.82 1.48 11.51
C LEU A 57 23.20 2.77 10.94
N TYR A 58 24.03 3.66 10.38
CA TYR A 58 23.55 4.88 9.74
C TYR A 58 22.57 4.58 8.59
N MET A 59 22.90 3.60 7.74
CA MET A 59 22.04 3.16 6.64
C MET A 59 20.70 2.62 7.13
N ILE A 60 20.69 1.79 8.18
CA ILE A 60 19.44 1.29 8.78
C ILE A 60 18.57 2.46 9.27
N LEU A 61 19.18 3.44 9.95
CA LEU A 61 18.46 4.61 10.44
C LEU A 61 17.89 5.47 9.29
N GLU A 62 18.62 5.62 8.18
CA GLU A 62 18.09 6.29 6.99
C GLU A 62 16.92 5.54 6.38
N LEU A 63 17.01 4.21 6.25
CA LEU A 63 15.91 3.39 5.75
C LEU A 63 14.66 3.49 6.64
N CYS A 64 14.84 3.46 7.97
CA CYS A 64 13.73 3.65 8.92
C CYS A 64 13.07 5.02 8.76
N ARG A 65 13.86 6.10 8.61
CA ARG A 65 13.33 7.46 8.40
C ARG A 65 12.63 7.60 7.05
N ALA A 66 13.19 7.00 6.00
CA ALA A 66 12.58 7.00 4.68
C ALA A 66 11.24 6.25 4.68
N PHE A 67 11.18 5.10 5.35
CA PHE A 67 9.94 4.36 5.57
C PHE A 67 8.92 5.21 6.34
N ASP A 68 9.29 5.79 7.48
CA ASP A 68 8.40 6.61 8.30
C ASP A 68 7.78 7.78 7.51
N ARG A 69 8.60 8.48 6.72
CA ARG A 69 8.12 9.56 5.84
C ARG A 69 7.12 9.04 4.80
N VAL A 70 7.47 7.95 4.09
CA VAL A 70 6.60 7.37 3.05
C VAL A 70 5.29 6.85 3.62
N PHE A 71 5.36 6.20 4.79
CA PHE A 71 4.19 5.68 5.48
C PHE A 71 3.27 6.81 5.95
N LYS A 72 3.85 7.88 6.53
CA LYS A 72 3.09 9.07 6.93
C LYS A 72 2.41 9.75 5.73
N GLU A 73 3.12 9.96 4.64
CA GLU A 73 2.53 10.50 3.39
C GLU A 73 1.39 9.61 2.86
N HIS A 74 1.50 8.29 3.03
CA HIS A 74 0.46 7.35 2.61
C HIS A 74 -0.81 7.45 3.47
N LEU A 75 -0.68 7.72 4.77
CA LEU A 75 -1.79 7.95 5.69
C LEU A 75 -2.43 9.34 5.51
N ASP A 76 -1.62 10.38 5.36
CA ASP A 76 -2.06 11.78 5.27
C ASP A 76 -2.71 12.14 3.91
N GLY A 77 -2.88 11.16 2.99
CA GLY A 77 -3.62 11.33 1.73
C GLY A 77 -2.78 11.70 0.51
N GLY A 78 -1.44 11.68 0.61
CA GLY A 78 -0.54 11.88 -0.54
C GLY A 78 -0.54 10.71 -1.53
N ARG A 79 -1.10 9.56 -1.13
CA ARG A 79 -1.25 8.31 -1.92
C ARG A 79 -2.64 7.72 -1.65
N PRO A 80 -3.16 6.81 -2.50
CA PRO A 80 -4.53 6.26 -2.37
C PRO A 80 -4.83 5.48 -1.07
N GLY A 81 -3.88 5.32 -0.14
CA GLY A 81 -4.07 4.60 1.12
C GLY A 81 -5.03 5.30 2.08
N GLY A 82 -4.70 6.54 2.45
CA GLY A 82 -5.52 7.38 3.33
C GLY A 82 -6.96 7.50 2.83
N ASP A 83 -7.16 7.83 1.55
CA ASP A 83 -8.48 7.92 0.92
C ASP A 83 -9.31 6.64 1.02
N ARG A 84 -8.66 5.46 0.91
CA ARG A 84 -9.34 4.18 1.07
C ARG A 84 -9.76 3.92 2.52
N ILE A 85 -8.94 4.33 3.49
CA ILE A 85 -9.29 4.27 4.92
C ILE A 85 -10.49 5.17 5.20
N PHE A 86 -10.50 6.39 4.68
CA PHE A 86 -11.68 7.27 4.73
C PHE A 86 -12.90 6.58 4.11
N GLY A 87 -12.74 5.93 2.96
CA GLY A 87 -13.82 5.16 2.32
C GLY A 87 -14.42 4.06 3.20
N VAL A 88 -13.63 3.40 4.05
CA VAL A 88 -14.14 2.41 5.00
C VAL A 88 -15.03 3.07 6.05
N PHE A 89 -14.57 4.15 6.67
CA PHE A 89 -15.28 4.80 7.78
C PHE A 89 -16.45 5.69 7.35
N ASP A 90 -16.36 6.38 6.21
CA ASP A 90 -17.39 7.32 5.75
C ASP A 90 -18.46 6.64 4.89
N ASN A 91 -18.15 5.51 4.25
CA ASN A 91 -19.08 4.82 3.35
C ASN A 91 -19.42 3.41 3.82
N GLN A 92 -18.43 2.53 3.97
CA GLN A 92 -18.69 1.10 4.17
C GLN A 92 -19.32 0.82 5.54
N LEU A 93 -18.72 1.32 6.61
CA LEU A 93 -19.24 1.13 7.97
C LEU A 93 -20.65 1.73 8.13
N PRO A 94 -20.93 3.00 7.77
CA PRO A 94 -22.27 3.57 7.84
C PRO A 94 -23.30 2.79 7.01
N ALA A 95 -22.91 2.30 5.83
CA ALA A 95 -23.79 1.46 5.01
C ALA A 95 -24.08 0.10 5.67
N ALA A 96 -23.11 -0.51 6.33
CA ALA A 96 -23.29 -1.75 7.07
C ALA A 96 -24.19 -1.54 8.31
N LEU A 97 -24.00 -0.44 9.03
CA LEU A 97 -24.85 -0.08 10.18
C LEU A 97 -26.30 0.16 9.79
N LYS A 98 -26.55 0.82 8.64
CA LYS A 98 -27.92 1.02 8.11
C LYS A 98 -28.61 -0.28 7.70
N LYS A 99 -27.86 -1.35 7.42
CA LYS A 99 -28.39 -2.66 7.02
C LYS A 99 -28.68 -3.57 8.22
N LEU A 100 -28.42 -3.11 9.46
CA LEU A 100 -28.70 -3.91 10.64
C LEU A 100 -30.21 -4.17 10.78
N PRO A 101 -30.62 -5.37 11.22
CA PRO A 101 -32.03 -5.79 11.23
C PRO A 101 -32.81 -5.23 12.43
N PHE A 102 -32.65 -3.93 12.75
CA PHE A 102 -33.29 -3.32 13.92
C PHE A 102 -34.81 -3.27 13.82
N ASP A 103 -35.39 -3.11 12.63
CA ASP A 103 -36.85 -3.16 12.45
C ASP A 103 -37.45 -4.49 12.92
N ARG A 104 -36.72 -5.59 12.65
CA ARG A 104 -37.12 -6.93 13.09
C ARG A 104 -36.86 -7.11 14.58
N TYR A 105 -35.68 -6.71 15.05
CA TYR A 105 -35.26 -6.91 16.44
C TYR A 105 -36.07 -6.07 17.43
N LEU A 106 -36.38 -4.81 17.10
CA LEU A 106 -37.19 -3.89 17.89
C LEU A 106 -38.68 -3.93 17.51
N SER A 107 -39.11 -4.93 16.76
CA SER A 107 -40.54 -5.13 16.47
C SER A 107 -41.35 -5.25 17.76
N LEU A 108 -42.57 -4.69 17.78
CA LEU A 108 -43.45 -4.69 18.95
C LEU A 108 -43.59 -6.09 19.58
N LYS A 109 -43.72 -7.11 18.73
CA LYS A 109 -43.83 -8.52 19.14
C LYS A 109 -42.58 -9.00 19.89
N ASN A 110 -41.39 -8.67 19.39
CA ASN A 110 -40.14 -9.08 20.04
C ASN A 110 -39.89 -8.29 21.33
N VAL A 111 -40.17 -6.99 21.33
CA VAL A 111 -40.05 -6.13 22.53
C VAL A 111 -40.97 -6.63 23.64
N GLN A 112 -42.25 -6.87 23.35
CA GLN A 112 -43.20 -7.42 24.33
C GLN A 112 -42.72 -8.75 24.90
N LYS A 113 -42.24 -9.65 24.04
CA LYS A 113 -41.68 -10.93 24.44
C LYS A 113 -40.50 -10.75 25.41
N VAL A 114 -39.48 -9.99 25.02
CA VAL A 114 -38.25 -9.80 25.81
C VAL A 114 -38.54 -9.12 27.14
N VAL A 115 -39.38 -8.08 27.15
CA VAL A 115 -39.80 -7.38 28.37
C VAL A 115 -40.56 -8.31 29.31
N THR A 116 -41.53 -9.07 28.78
CA THR A 116 -42.31 -10.02 29.60
C THR A 116 -41.44 -11.15 30.16
N GLU A 117 -40.47 -11.63 29.38
CA GLU A 117 -39.52 -12.67 29.81
C GLU A 117 -38.49 -12.17 30.83
N ALA A 118 -38.16 -10.88 30.82
CA ALA A 118 -37.13 -10.30 31.69
C ALA A 118 -37.70 -9.77 33.01
N ASP A 119 -38.78 -8.98 32.97
CA ASP A 119 -39.35 -8.31 34.14
C ASP A 119 -40.64 -9.00 34.65
N GLY A 120 -41.24 -9.90 33.86
CA GLY A 120 -42.50 -10.56 34.19
C GLY A 120 -43.70 -9.60 34.14
N TYR A 121 -44.87 -10.10 34.54
CA TYR A 121 -46.06 -9.25 34.71
C TYR A 121 -45.99 -8.53 36.05
N GLN A 122 -45.73 -7.21 36.05
CA GLN A 122 -45.79 -6.37 37.25
C GLN A 122 -47.04 -5.48 37.23
N PRO A 123 -48.03 -5.71 38.11
CA PRO A 123 -49.26 -4.90 38.17
C PRO A 123 -49.07 -3.49 38.79
N HIS A 124 -47.83 -3.09 39.09
CA HIS A 124 -47.45 -1.81 39.69
C HIS A 124 -46.48 -1.09 38.75
N LEU A 125 -46.65 0.24 38.59
CA LEU A 125 -46.01 1.12 37.61
C LEU A 125 -44.48 1.27 37.77
N ILE A 126 -43.73 0.19 37.59
CA ILE A 126 -42.27 0.21 37.52
C ILE A 126 -41.86 -0.01 36.06
N ALA A 127 -40.91 0.79 35.58
CA ALA A 127 -40.38 0.63 34.23
C ALA A 127 -39.66 -0.73 34.10
N PRO A 128 -39.80 -1.44 32.96
CA PRO A 128 -39.17 -2.74 32.72
C PRO A 128 -37.67 -2.59 32.41
N GLU A 129 -36.89 -2.21 33.43
CA GLU A 129 -35.46 -1.92 33.33
C GLU A 129 -34.65 -3.13 32.81
N GLN A 130 -34.98 -4.36 33.23
CA GLN A 130 -34.23 -5.54 32.77
C GLN A 130 -34.51 -5.83 31.30
N GLY A 131 -35.76 -5.66 30.86
CA GLY A 131 -36.18 -5.79 29.48
C GLY A 131 -35.50 -4.78 28.58
N TYR A 132 -35.44 -3.51 28.98
CA TYR A 132 -34.70 -2.48 28.26
C TYR A 132 -33.21 -2.81 28.17
N ARG A 133 -32.59 -3.21 29.28
CA ARG A 133 -31.18 -3.59 29.31
C ARG A 133 -30.90 -4.76 28.36
N ARG A 134 -31.70 -5.82 28.40
CA ARG A 134 -31.58 -6.97 27.48
C ARG A 134 -31.73 -6.57 26.01
N LEU A 135 -32.70 -5.71 25.71
CA LEU A 135 -32.91 -5.21 24.35
C LEU A 135 -31.69 -4.44 23.86
N ILE A 136 -31.17 -3.53 24.69
CA ILE A 136 -29.97 -2.73 24.37
C ILE A 136 -28.75 -3.63 24.19
N ASP A 137 -28.50 -4.56 25.11
CA ASP A 137 -27.35 -5.47 25.03
C ASP A 137 -27.37 -6.32 23.75
N GLY A 138 -28.54 -6.88 23.41
CA GLY A 138 -28.68 -7.62 22.16
C GLY A 138 -28.58 -6.71 20.92
N ALA A 139 -29.06 -5.46 20.98
CA ALA A 139 -28.87 -4.49 19.91
C ALA A 139 -27.39 -4.16 19.69
N ILE A 140 -26.62 -3.96 20.77
CA ILE A 140 -25.18 -3.68 20.74
C ILE A 140 -24.41 -4.83 20.08
N SER A 141 -24.85 -6.08 20.28
CA SER A 141 -24.19 -7.25 19.68
C SER A 141 -24.15 -7.22 18.13
N TYR A 142 -25.13 -6.57 17.48
CA TYR A 142 -25.18 -6.46 16.02
C TYR A 142 -24.08 -5.57 15.44
N PHE A 143 -23.52 -4.65 16.23
CA PHE A 143 -22.44 -3.76 15.78
C PHE A 143 -21.11 -4.49 15.62
N LYS A 144 -20.94 -5.65 16.28
CA LYS A 144 -19.67 -6.39 16.29
C LYS A 144 -19.22 -6.76 14.87
N GLY A 145 -20.11 -7.32 14.05
CA GLY A 145 -19.77 -7.75 12.69
C GLY A 145 -19.29 -6.61 11.79
N PRO A 146 -20.06 -5.51 11.64
CA PRO A 146 -19.60 -4.32 10.92
C PRO A 146 -18.30 -3.73 11.46
N ALA A 147 -18.10 -3.73 12.79
CA ALA A 147 -16.87 -3.23 13.40
C ALA A 147 -15.65 -4.09 13.04
N GLU A 148 -15.74 -5.42 13.19
CA GLU A 148 -14.68 -6.36 12.81
C GLU A 148 -14.34 -6.24 11.33
N ALA A 149 -15.34 -6.24 10.45
CA ALA A 149 -15.13 -6.06 9.01
C ALA A 149 -14.44 -4.74 8.66
N SER A 150 -14.71 -3.66 9.39
CA SER A 150 -14.05 -2.36 9.17
C SER A 150 -12.58 -2.41 9.59
N VAL A 151 -12.28 -3.07 10.71
CA VAL A 151 -10.90 -3.25 11.18
C VAL A 151 -10.13 -4.12 10.18
N ASP A 152 -10.71 -5.22 9.73
CA ASP A 152 -10.09 -6.11 8.74
C ASP A 152 -9.80 -5.38 7.42
N ALA A 153 -10.74 -4.55 6.95
CA ALA A 153 -10.55 -3.75 5.74
C ALA A 153 -9.39 -2.74 5.89
N VAL A 154 -9.31 -2.04 7.02
CA VAL A 154 -8.20 -1.11 7.29
C VAL A 154 -6.88 -1.85 7.44
N MET A 155 -6.87 -3.00 8.12
CA MET A 155 -5.68 -3.84 8.29
C MET A 155 -5.14 -4.33 6.95
N PHE A 156 -6.02 -4.77 6.05
CA PHE A 156 -5.66 -5.12 4.68
C PHE A 156 -5.05 -3.94 3.92
N LEU A 157 -5.58 -2.72 4.10
CA LEU A 157 -5.06 -1.51 3.43
C LEU A 157 -3.71 -1.03 3.96
N LEU A 158 -3.42 -1.27 5.24
CA LEU A 158 -2.19 -0.80 5.89
C LEU A 158 -1.03 -1.77 5.75
N LEU A 159 -1.31 -3.08 5.62
CA LEU A 159 -0.29 -4.13 5.63
C LEU A 159 0.01 -4.75 4.26
N LEU A 160 -0.82 -4.50 3.24
CA LEU A 160 -0.64 -4.98 1.85
C LEU A 160 -0.59 -3.83 0.85
#